data_AF-A0A2H1W8N6-F1
#
_entry.id   AF-A0A2H1W8N6-F1
#
_cell.length_a   1.000
_cell.length_b   1.000
_cell.length_c   1.000
_cell.angle_alpha   90.00
_cell.angle_beta   90.00
_cell.angle_gamma   90.00
#
_symmetry.space_group_name_H-M   'P 1'
#
loop_
_entity.id
_entity.type
_entity.pdbx_description
1 polymer ?
#
loop_
_entity_poly.entity_id
_entity_poly.type
_entity_poly.pdbx_seq_one_letter_code
_entity_poly.pdbx_strand_id
1 'polypeptide(L)'
;MTDQQMDCALDLMRRLPPQQIEKNLTDLIDLVPNMCDDLLSSVDQPLKIAQDRSTGKDYLLCDYNRDGDSYRSPWSNTYDPPLEDGSMPSERLRKLEIDANHAFDQYREMYFEGGVSSVYLWDMDHGFAGVILIKKAGDGSQKIKGCWDSIHVVEVIEKSSGRNAHYKLTSTAMLWLQTNKESSGTMNLGGSLTRQVIL
;
A
#
# COMPACT_ATOMS: atom_id res chain seq x y z
N MET A 1 20.09 5.58 19.28
CA MET A 1 18.93 5.84 20.16
C MET A 1 17.65 5.85 19.35
N THR A 2 17.63 6.51 18.19
CA THR A 2 16.55 6.46 17.19
C THR A 2 16.25 5.04 16.70
N ASP A 3 17.26 4.22 16.40
CA ASP A 3 17.06 2.85 15.88
C ASP A 3 16.34 1.95 16.90
N GLN A 4 16.69 2.07 18.19
CA GLN A 4 16.02 1.32 19.25
C GLN A 4 14.57 1.77 19.44
N GLN A 5 14.29 3.07 19.29
CA GLN A 5 12.92 3.58 19.34
C GLN A 5 12.09 3.05 18.17
N MET A 6 12.68 2.96 16.97
CA MET A 6 12.03 2.38 15.80
C MET A 6 11.69 0.91 16.01
N ASP A 7 12.66 0.12 16.47
CA ASP A 7 12.45 -1.30 16.77
C ASP A 7 11.31 -1.50 17.79
N CYS A 8 11.28 -0.67 18.84
CA CYS A 8 10.21 -0.70 19.84
C CYS A 8 8.85 -0.27 19.27
N ALA A 9 8.81 0.76 18.42
CA ALA A 9 7.59 1.24 17.78
C ALA A 9 6.99 0.18 16.85
N LEU A 10 7.83 -0.47 16.03
CA LEU A 10 7.42 -1.57 15.15
C LEU A 10 7.04 -2.83 15.95
N ASP A 11 7.70 -3.12 17.08
CA ASP A 11 7.27 -4.19 18.00
C ASP A 11 5.91 -3.89 18.64
N LEU A 12 5.64 -2.63 18.98
CA LEU A 12 4.35 -2.21 19.53
C LEU A 12 3.23 -2.39 18.51
N MET A 13 3.43 -1.96 17.26
CA MET A 13 2.45 -2.12 16.18
C MET A 13 2.15 -3.59 15.83
N ARG A 14 3.10 -4.51 16.10
CA ARG A 14 2.88 -5.95 15.96
C ARG A 14 2.05 -6.57 17.09
N ARG A 15 1.88 -5.88 18.21
CA ARG A 15 1.19 -6.39 19.42
C ARG A 15 -0.14 -5.72 19.69
N LEU A 16 -0.29 -4.45 19.32
CA LEU A 16 -1.54 -3.72 19.51
C LEU A 16 -2.66 -4.33 18.64
N PRO A 17 -3.93 -4.21 19.06
CA PRO A 17 -5.05 -4.75 18.30
C PRO A 17 -5.08 -4.16 16.88
N PRO A 18 -5.01 -5.01 15.83
CA PRO A 18 -4.91 -4.54 14.46
C PRO A 18 -6.17 -3.78 14.02
N GLN A 19 -7.33 -4.04 14.63
CA GLN A 19 -8.58 -3.32 14.37
C GLN A 19 -8.48 -1.81 14.63
N GLN A 20 -7.48 -1.37 15.39
CA GLN A 20 -7.24 0.04 15.70
C GLN A 20 -5.99 0.58 15.00
N ILE A 21 -5.48 -0.08 13.95
CA ILE A 21 -4.18 0.24 13.34
C ILE A 21 -4.02 1.72 12.95
N GLU A 22 -5.04 2.34 12.36
CA GLU A 22 -4.99 3.77 12.01
C GLU A 22 -4.83 4.64 13.26
N LYS A 23 -5.63 4.36 14.30
CA LYS A 23 -5.57 5.09 15.56
C LYS A 23 -4.24 4.84 16.28
N ASN A 24 -3.79 3.59 16.34
CA ASN A 24 -2.53 3.21 16.98
C ASN A 24 -1.36 3.94 16.33
N LEU A 25 -1.36 4.08 15.00
CA LEU A 25 -0.32 4.81 14.28
C LEU A 25 -0.37 6.30 14.61
N THR A 26 -1.56 6.93 14.60
CA THR A 26 -1.72 8.33 15.02
C THR A 26 -1.24 8.55 16.46
N ASP A 27 -1.68 7.71 17.40
CA ASP A 27 -1.29 7.81 18.81
C ASP A 27 0.24 7.61 18.99
N LEU A 28 0.87 6.79 18.13
CA LEU A 28 2.31 6.54 18.15
C LEU A 28 3.12 7.71 17.56
N ILE A 29 2.60 8.35 16.50
CA ILE A 29 3.17 9.58 15.94
C ILE A 29 3.08 10.72 16.97
N ASP A 30 1.95 10.86 17.66
CA ASP A 30 1.78 11.87 18.72
C ASP A 30 2.76 11.63 19.89
N LEU A 31 3.05 10.36 20.20
CA LEU A 31 4.00 9.98 21.25
C LEU A 31 5.47 10.24 20.85
N VAL A 32 5.82 10.03 19.58
CA VAL A 32 7.19 10.18 19.06
C VAL A 32 7.19 10.96 17.73
N PRO A 33 6.90 12.27 17.74
CA PRO A 33 6.66 13.04 16.51
C PRO A 33 7.86 13.13 15.56
N ASN A 34 9.07 12.99 16.11
CA ASN A 34 10.32 13.00 15.36
C ASN A 34 10.51 11.76 14.46
N MET A 35 9.62 10.78 14.55
CA MET A 35 9.65 9.55 13.74
C MET A 35 8.46 9.44 12.80
N CYS A 36 7.73 10.53 12.56
CA CYS A 36 6.51 10.53 11.74
C CYS A 36 6.73 9.89 10.36
N ASP A 37 7.72 10.38 9.59
CA ASP A 37 7.99 9.92 8.22
C ASP A 37 8.47 8.46 8.18
N ASP A 38 9.31 8.11 9.15
CA ASP A 38 9.84 6.78 9.38
C ASP A 38 8.72 5.77 9.68
N LEU A 39 7.77 6.14 10.55
CA LEU A 39 6.63 5.29 10.92
C LEU A 39 5.63 5.15 9.77
N LEU A 40 5.30 6.24 9.07
CA LEU A 40 4.40 6.21 7.92
C LEU A 40 4.96 5.34 6.79
N SER A 41 6.27 5.39 6.54
CA SER A 41 6.92 4.56 5.51
C SER A 41 7.08 3.08 5.90
N SER A 42 7.11 2.77 7.20
CA SER A 42 7.41 1.41 7.70
C SER A 42 6.17 0.65 8.19
N VAL A 43 5.07 1.33 8.50
CA VAL A 43 3.86 0.72 9.06
C VAL A 43 2.76 0.70 8.01
N ASP A 44 2.51 -0.48 7.45
CA ASP A 44 1.45 -0.67 6.48
C ASP A 44 0.06 -0.37 7.09
N GLN A 45 -0.74 0.43 6.38
CA GLN A 45 -2.13 0.75 6.75
C GLN A 45 -3.14 0.09 5.80
N PRO A 46 -4.40 -0.13 6.22
CA PRO A 46 -5.46 -0.57 5.33
C PRO A 46 -5.63 0.39 4.16
N LEU A 47 -5.71 -0.16 2.93
CA LEU A 47 -5.77 0.67 1.73
C LEU A 47 -7.10 1.40 1.64
N LYS A 48 -7.05 2.67 1.25
CA LYS A 48 -8.24 3.49 0.99
C LYS A 48 -8.47 3.59 -0.51
N ILE A 49 -9.72 3.69 -0.92
CA ILE A 49 -10.11 3.89 -2.31
C ILE A 49 -10.44 5.37 -2.49
N ALA A 50 -9.88 5.98 -3.53
CA ALA A 50 -10.32 7.27 -4.05
C ALA A 50 -10.72 7.10 -5.52
N GLN A 51 -11.48 8.05 -6.04
CA GLN A 51 -11.88 8.08 -7.45
C GLN A 51 -11.13 9.19 -8.17
N ASP A 52 -10.50 8.85 -9.28
CA ASP A 52 -9.92 9.84 -10.18
C ASP A 52 -11.03 10.59 -10.89
N ARG A 53 -11.15 11.89 -10.62
CA ARG A 53 -12.23 12.73 -11.16
C ARG A 53 -12.15 12.91 -12.68
N SER A 54 -10.98 12.75 -13.28
CA SER A 54 -10.76 12.96 -14.71
C SER A 54 -11.10 11.71 -15.53
N THR A 55 -10.83 10.52 -14.98
CA THR A 55 -11.05 9.25 -15.68
C THR A 55 -12.26 8.46 -15.17
N GLY A 56 -12.77 8.81 -13.98
CA GLY A 56 -13.84 8.09 -13.29
C GLY A 56 -13.42 6.76 -12.67
N LYS A 57 -12.13 6.41 -12.74
CA LYS A 57 -11.59 5.14 -12.25
C LYS A 57 -11.17 5.23 -10.79
N ASP A 58 -11.41 4.16 -10.05
CA ASP A 58 -10.94 4.02 -8.69
C ASP A 58 -9.43 3.76 -8.64
N TYR A 59 -8.78 4.26 -7.60
CA TYR A 59 -7.37 4.02 -7.30
C TYR A 59 -7.13 3.91 -5.79
N LEU A 60 -5.99 3.33 -5.41
CA LEU A 60 -5.67 3.02 -4.03
C LEU A 60 -4.70 4.05 -3.44
N LEU A 61 -5.00 4.47 -2.21
CA LEU A 61 -4.20 5.43 -1.44
C LEU A 61 -3.28 4.68 -0.47
N CYS A 62 -2.02 5.09 -0.45
CA CYS A 62 -1.01 4.71 0.53
C CYS A 62 0.05 5.81 0.62
N ASP A 63 1.02 5.67 1.52
CA ASP A 63 2.07 6.69 1.66
C ASP A 63 2.97 6.81 0.42
N TYR A 64 3.10 5.74 -0.40
CA TYR A 64 3.93 5.75 -1.62
C TYR A 64 3.37 6.60 -2.78
N ASN A 65 2.09 6.99 -2.74
CA ASN A 65 1.51 7.92 -3.72
C ASN A 65 1.04 9.22 -3.07
N ARG A 66 1.46 9.48 -1.83
CA ARG A 66 1.12 10.67 -1.06
C ARG A 66 2.22 11.72 -1.18
N ASP A 67 1.82 12.98 -1.28
CA ASP A 67 2.69 14.13 -1.10
C ASP A 67 1.92 15.20 -0.33
N GLY A 68 2.43 15.60 0.84
CA GLY A 68 1.67 16.35 1.83
C GLY A 68 0.35 15.67 2.18
N ASP A 69 -0.78 16.31 1.87
CA ASP A 69 -2.13 15.77 2.08
C ASP A 69 -2.83 15.33 0.79
N SER A 70 -2.09 15.28 -0.32
CA SER A 70 -2.63 14.93 -1.63
C SER A 70 -2.13 13.58 -2.11
N TYR A 71 -2.91 12.92 -2.95
CA TYR A 71 -2.57 11.61 -3.51
C TYR A 71 -2.57 11.62 -5.02
N ARG A 72 -1.54 11.02 -5.63
CA ARG A 72 -1.40 10.91 -7.09
C ARG A 72 -2.22 9.75 -7.62
N SER A 73 -3.08 10.02 -8.59
CA SER A 73 -3.79 8.98 -9.35
C SER A 73 -2.86 8.29 -10.36
N PRO A 74 -2.88 6.96 -10.48
CA PRO A 74 -2.10 6.24 -11.48
C PRO A 74 -2.68 6.41 -12.89
N TRP A 75 -3.92 6.89 -13.03
CA TRP A 75 -4.60 7.02 -14.33
C TRP A 75 -4.33 8.39 -14.96
N SER A 76 -4.69 9.47 -14.28
CA SER A 76 -4.45 10.85 -14.73
C SER A 76 -3.03 11.33 -14.54
N ASN A 77 -2.27 10.71 -13.63
CA ASN A 77 -0.98 11.20 -13.16
C ASN A 77 -1.08 12.59 -12.49
N THR A 78 -2.21 12.88 -11.80
CA THR A 78 -2.42 14.15 -11.09
C THR A 78 -2.69 13.90 -9.62
N TYR A 79 -2.30 14.85 -8.77
CA TYR A 79 -2.63 14.86 -7.35
C TYR A 79 -4.06 15.36 -7.10
N ASP A 80 -4.74 14.77 -6.12
CA ASP A 80 -5.98 15.30 -5.51
C ASP A 80 -5.80 15.39 -3.97
N PRO A 81 -5.92 16.58 -3.35
CA PRO A 81 -6.05 17.90 -3.97
C PRO A 81 -4.91 18.26 -4.95
N PRO A 82 -5.11 19.20 -5.89
CA PRO A 82 -4.07 19.58 -6.83
C PRO A 82 -2.81 20.13 -6.13
N LEU A 83 -1.64 19.67 -6.58
CA LEU A 83 -0.32 20.16 -6.17
C LEU A 83 0.49 20.53 -7.41
N GLU A 84 1.23 21.64 -7.34
CA GLU A 84 2.09 22.13 -8.43
C GLU A 84 3.48 21.48 -8.41
N ASP A 85 3.97 21.13 -7.22
CA ASP A 85 5.33 20.64 -6.93
C ASP A 85 5.37 19.21 -6.36
N GLY A 86 4.29 18.44 -6.57
CA GLY A 86 4.23 17.05 -6.12
C GLY A 86 5.27 16.15 -6.80
N SER A 87 5.72 15.13 -6.10
CA SER A 87 6.72 14.16 -6.58
C SER A 87 6.20 13.36 -7.78
N MET A 88 6.89 13.45 -8.92
CA MET A 88 6.49 12.80 -10.17
C MET A 88 7.54 11.79 -10.66
N PRO A 89 7.14 10.64 -11.21
CA PRO A 89 8.07 9.73 -11.86
C PRO A 89 8.64 10.34 -13.15
N SER A 90 9.86 9.94 -13.52
CA SER A 90 10.45 10.29 -14.81
C SER A 90 9.57 9.84 -16.00
N GLU A 91 9.70 10.47 -17.17
CA GLU A 91 8.87 10.14 -18.34
C GLU A 91 9.02 8.66 -18.76
N ARG A 92 10.23 8.11 -18.66
CA ARG A 92 10.51 6.70 -18.90
C ARG A 92 9.77 5.83 -17.89
N LEU A 93 9.88 6.16 -16.61
CA LEU A 93 9.28 5.35 -15.55
C LEU A 93 7.76 5.45 -15.55
N ARG A 94 7.19 6.60 -15.91
CA ARG A 94 5.74 6.77 -16.08
C ARG A 94 5.16 5.86 -17.18
N LYS A 95 5.87 5.68 -18.30
CA LYS A 95 5.44 4.73 -19.35
C LYS A 95 5.39 3.30 -18.80
N LEU A 96 6.42 2.90 -18.04
CA LEU A 96 6.44 1.60 -17.37
C LEU A 96 5.35 1.46 -16.31
N GLU A 97 5.06 2.52 -15.56
CA GLU A 97 3.99 2.56 -14.54
C GLU A 97 2.61 2.34 -15.19
N ILE A 98 2.35 2.93 -16.36
CA ILE A 98 1.11 2.71 -17.12
C ILE A 98 1.00 1.25 -17.55
N ASP A 99 2.06 0.69 -18.15
CA ASP A 99 2.08 -0.72 -18.58
C ASP A 99 1.90 -1.67 -17.38
N ALA A 100 2.53 -1.36 -16.25
CA ALA A 100 2.41 -2.14 -15.02
C ALA A 100 0.97 -2.08 -14.46
N ASN A 101 0.33 -0.90 -14.44
CA ASN A 101 -1.08 -0.80 -14.04
C ASN A 101 -1.99 -1.67 -14.92
N HIS A 102 -1.77 -1.69 -16.24
CA HIS A 102 -2.53 -2.55 -17.15
C HIS A 102 -2.29 -4.04 -16.92
N ALA A 103 -1.05 -4.44 -16.63
CA ALA A 103 -0.70 -5.84 -16.35
C ALA A 103 -1.29 -6.30 -15.01
N PHE A 104 -1.19 -5.48 -13.97
CA PHE A 104 -1.69 -5.83 -12.64
C PHE A 104 -3.21 -5.72 -12.52
N ASP A 105 -3.88 -4.89 -13.34
CA ASP A 105 -5.35 -4.90 -13.42
C ASP A 105 -5.87 -6.21 -14.02
N GLN A 106 -5.17 -6.78 -15.02
CA GLN A 106 -5.47 -8.13 -15.52
C GLN A 106 -5.19 -9.21 -14.47
N TYR A 107 -4.06 -9.12 -13.76
CA TYR A 107 -3.75 -10.02 -12.65
C TYR A 107 -4.83 -9.98 -11.57
N ARG A 108 -5.27 -8.78 -11.17
CA ARG A 108 -6.37 -8.55 -10.24
C ARG A 108 -7.63 -9.26 -10.73
N GLU A 109 -8.01 -9.07 -11.99
CA GLU A 109 -9.21 -9.71 -12.54
C GLU A 109 -9.12 -11.24 -12.49
N MET A 110 -7.98 -11.82 -12.89
CA MET A 110 -7.78 -13.27 -12.91
C MET A 110 -7.81 -13.93 -11.52
N TYR A 111 -7.33 -13.24 -10.48
CA TYR A 111 -7.19 -13.83 -9.14
C TYR A 111 -8.24 -13.37 -8.14
N PHE A 112 -8.73 -12.14 -8.28
CA PHE A 112 -9.63 -11.51 -7.31
C PHE A 112 -11.05 -11.34 -7.84
N GLU A 113 -11.29 -11.48 -9.16
CA GLU A 113 -12.62 -11.33 -9.79
C GLU A 113 -13.31 -10.04 -9.30
N GLY A 114 -12.68 -8.90 -9.53
CA GLY A 114 -13.09 -7.58 -9.04
C GLY A 114 -12.09 -6.94 -8.06
N GLY A 115 -12.56 -5.99 -7.25
CA GLY A 115 -11.70 -5.15 -6.42
C GLY A 115 -11.03 -4.01 -7.20
N VAL A 116 -10.06 -3.35 -6.58
CA VAL A 116 -9.28 -2.25 -7.17
C VAL A 116 -7.81 -2.60 -7.10
N SER A 117 -7.03 -2.17 -8.09
CA SER A 117 -5.56 -2.26 -8.08
C SER A 117 -4.93 -0.94 -8.50
N SER A 118 -3.74 -0.66 -8.01
CA SER A 118 -2.95 0.50 -8.41
C SER A 118 -1.46 0.19 -8.31
N VAL A 119 -0.70 0.69 -9.26
CA VAL A 119 0.77 0.59 -9.27
C VAL A 119 1.36 1.99 -9.29
N TYR A 120 2.32 2.23 -8.40
CA TYR A 120 3.10 3.47 -8.36
C TYR A 120 4.58 3.14 -8.41
N LEU A 121 5.32 3.82 -9.29
CA LEU A 121 6.76 3.68 -9.44
C LEU A 121 7.46 5.00 -9.13
N TRP A 122 8.67 4.93 -8.60
CA TRP A 122 9.53 6.10 -8.37
C TRP A 122 11.00 5.78 -8.68
N ASP A 123 11.73 6.79 -9.16
CA ASP A 123 13.12 6.66 -9.57
C ASP A 123 14.05 6.50 -8.35
N MET A 124 15.15 5.78 -8.54
CA MET A 124 16.24 5.62 -7.57
C MET A 124 17.59 5.85 -8.27
N ASP A 125 18.65 6.12 -7.51
CA ASP A 125 19.99 6.38 -8.07
C ASP A 125 20.52 5.26 -8.99
N HIS A 126 20.16 4.01 -8.68
CA HIS A 126 20.64 2.81 -9.39
C HIS A 126 19.50 1.90 -9.86
N GLY A 127 18.37 2.49 -10.26
CA GLY A 127 17.22 1.77 -10.81
C GLY A 127 15.91 2.47 -10.46
N PHE A 128 14.94 1.70 -9.97
CA PHE A 128 13.65 2.23 -9.53
C PHE A 128 13.04 1.32 -8.47
N ALA A 129 12.06 1.85 -7.75
CA ALA A 129 11.21 1.03 -6.91
C ALA A 129 9.74 1.29 -7.25
N GLY A 130 8.89 0.44 -6.72
CA GLY A 130 7.48 0.52 -6.95
C GLY A 130 6.67 -0.18 -5.89
N VAL A 131 5.40 0.19 -5.81
CA VAL A 131 4.41 -0.50 -5.01
C VAL A 131 3.28 -0.99 -5.89
N ILE A 132 2.86 -2.23 -5.69
CA ILE A 132 1.66 -2.82 -6.28
C ILE A 132 0.65 -3.02 -5.16
N LEU A 133 -0.51 -2.40 -5.34
CA LEU A 133 -1.61 -2.40 -4.39
C LEU A 133 -2.79 -3.16 -4.97
N ILE A 134 -3.41 -4.03 -4.17
CA ILE A 134 -4.67 -4.68 -4.52
C ILE A 134 -5.59 -4.64 -3.31
N LYS A 135 -6.81 -4.16 -3.50
CA LYS A 135 -7.85 -4.18 -2.47
C LYS A 135 -9.08 -4.92 -2.98
N LYS A 136 -9.54 -5.91 -2.23
CA LYS A 136 -10.82 -6.60 -2.49
C LYS A 136 -11.66 -6.61 -1.22
N ALA A 137 -12.72 -5.81 -1.23
CA ALA A 137 -13.80 -5.97 -0.26
C ALA A 137 -14.68 -7.16 -0.66
N GLY A 138 -15.18 -7.90 0.32
CA GLY A 138 -16.20 -8.92 0.13
C GLY A 138 -17.51 -8.31 -0.39
N ASP A 139 -18.38 -9.16 -0.91
CA ASP A 139 -19.69 -8.82 -1.50
C ASP A 139 -20.72 -8.20 -0.54
N GLY A 140 -20.33 -7.93 0.72
CA GLY A 140 -21.19 -7.31 1.71
C GLY A 140 -22.29 -8.21 2.23
N SER A 141 -22.15 -9.55 2.14
CA SER A 141 -23.07 -10.47 2.82
C SER A 141 -23.24 -10.03 4.27
N GLN A 142 -24.48 -9.83 4.73
CA GLN A 142 -24.73 -9.23 6.05
C GLN A 142 -24.16 -10.06 7.22
N LYS A 143 -23.87 -11.34 6.98
CA LYS A 143 -23.38 -12.26 8.00
C LYS A 143 -21.85 -12.32 8.09
N ILE A 144 -21.14 -12.03 7.01
CA ILE A 144 -19.67 -12.08 6.96
C ILE A 144 -19.15 -10.93 6.10
N LYS A 145 -18.46 -9.98 6.74
CA LYS A 145 -17.70 -8.93 6.07
C LYS A 145 -16.25 -9.38 5.95
N GLY A 146 -15.69 -9.30 4.75
CA GLY A 146 -14.29 -9.60 4.48
C GLY A 146 -13.61 -8.42 3.77
N CYS A 147 -12.35 -8.18 4.06
CA CYS A 147 -11.49 -7.28 3.27
C CYS A 147 -10.11 -7.91 3.12
N TRP A 148 -9.59 -7.82 1.91
CA TRP A 148 -8.24 -8.19 1.56
C TRP A 148 -7.50 -6.94 1.08
N ASP A 149 -6.30 -6.73 1.61
CA ASP A 149 -5.37 -5.70 1.16
C ASP A 149 -4.00 -6.34 0.88
N SER A 150 -3.47 -6.15 -0.32
CA SER A 150 -2.12 -6.53 -0.71
C SER A 150 -1.28 -5.29 -0.94
N ILE A 151 -0.09 -5.27 -0.36
CA ILE A 151 0.93 -4.24 -0.55
C ILE A 151 2.23 -4.95 -0.92
N HIS A 152 2.67 -4.78 -2.16
CA HIS A 152 3.90 -5.39 -2.67
C HIS A 152 4.88 -4.30 -3.04
N VAL A 153 5.88 -4.08 -2.20
CA VAL A 153 6.97 -3.13 -2.45
C VAL A 153 8.10 -3.87 -3.16
N VAL A 154 8.45 -3.42 -4.35
CA VAL A 154 9.55 -3.97 -5.16
C VAL A 154 10.64 -2.92 -5.33
N GLU A 155 11.88 -3.31 -5.06
CA GLU A 155 13.09 -2.54 -5.33
C GLU A 155 13.85 -3.22 -6.47
N VAL A 156 14.15 -2.47 -7.52
CA VAL A 156 14.82 -2.95 -8.73
C VAL A 156 16.15 -2.23 -8.90
N ILE A 157 17.24 -2.96 -8.69
CA ILE A 157 18.60 -2.44 -8.89
C ILE A 157 19.09 -2.91 -10.26
N GLU A 158 19.14 -2.00 -11.22
CA GLU A 158 19.62 -2.27 -12.58
C GLU A 158 21.15 -2.40 -12.57
N LYS A 159 21.70 -3.49 -13.14
CA LYS A 159 23.15 -3.60 -13.31
C LYS A 159 23.61 -2.68 -14.44
N SER A 160 24.85 -2.21 -14.36
CA SER A 160 25.48 -1.34 -15.37
C SER A 160 25.47 -1.89 -16.81
N SER A 161 25.30 -3.21 -17.00
CA SER A 161 25.16 -3.83 -18.32
C SER A 161 23.74 -3.81 -18.90
N GLY A 162 22.72 -3.43 -18.11
CA GLY A 162 21.31 -3.34 -18.51
C GLY A 162 20.61 -4.68 -18.84
N ARG A 163 21.30 -5.82 -18.72
CA ARG A 163 20.75 -7.15 -19.07
C ARG A 163 20.17 -7.93 -17.89
N ASN A 164 20.60 -7.57 -16.68
CA ASN A 164 20.20 -8.22 -15.43
C ASN A 164 19.88 -7.13 -14.41
N ALA A 165 18.92 -7.40 -13.54
CA ALA A 165 18.60 -6.58 -12.39
C ALA A 165 18.49 -7.47 -11.14
N HIS A 166 18.69 -6.87 -9.98
CA HIS A 166 18.37 -7.49 -8.70
C HIS A 166 17.00 -7.01 -8.25
N TYR A 167 16.14 -7.94 -7.88
CA TYR A 167 14.79 -7.63 -7.41
C TYR A 167 14.67 -7.99 -5.94
N LYS A 168 14.23 -7.05 -5.12
CA LYS A 168 13.85 -7.30 -3.74
C LYS A 168 12.37 -7.01 -3.59
N LEU A 169 11.61 -8.02 -3.22
CA LEU A 169 10.16 -7.94 -3.05
C LEU A 169 9.82 -8.11 -1.57
N THR A 170 9.20 -7.09 -0.99
CA THR A 170 8.58 -7.14 0.34
C THR A 170 7.08 -7.09 0.16
N SER A 171 6.38 -8.12 0.63
CA SER A 171 4.93 -8.27 0.44
C SER A 171 4.22 -8.37 1.77
N THR A 172 3.27 -7.48 2.01
CA THR A 172 2.34 -7.53 3.12
C THR A 172 0.95 -7.85 2.59
N ALA A 173 0.32 -8.87 3.17
CA ALA A 173 -1.10 -9.16 2.95
C ALA A 173 -1.85 -8.93 4.27
N MET A 174 -2.90 -8.11 4.23
CA MET A 174 -3.83 -7.93 5.34
C MET A 174 -5.14 -8.62 5.04
N LEU A 175 -5.65 -9.32 6.03
CA LEU A 175 -6.94 -10.00 5.96
C LEU A 175 -7.79 -9.59 7.15
N TRP A 176 -8.98 -9.10 6.86
CA TRP A 176 -9.98 -8.71 7.84
C TRP A 176 -11.24 -9.52 7.61
N LEU A 177 -11.73 -10.18 8.66
CA LEU A 177 -12.94 -10.98 8.65
C LEU A 177 -13.76 -10.63 9.89
N GLN A 178 -14.99 -10.19 9.67
CA GLN A 178 -15.93 -9.91 10.73
C GLN A 178 -17.23 -10.68 10.47
N THR A 179 -17.69 -11.43 11.46
CA THR A 179 -18.99 -12.12 11.41
C THR A 179 -19.78 -11.85 12.67
N ASN A 180 -21.10 -11.79 12.53
CA ASN A 180 -22.02 -11.70 13.65
C ASN A 180 -23.11 -12.75 13.46
N LYS A 181 -23.02 -13.84 14.21
CA LYS A 181 -24.00 -14.94 14.20
C LYS A 181 -24.49 -15.16 15.61
N GLU A 182 -25.75 -15.55 15.76
CA GLU A 182 -26.37 -15.81 17.07
C GLU A 182 -25.59 -16.85 17.89
N SER A 183 -25.03 -17.89 17.25
CA SER A 183 -24.32 -18.97 17.94
C SER A 183 -22.88 -18.62 18.37
N SER A 184 -22.20 -17.73 17.65
CA SER A 184 -20.80 -17.37 17.90
C SER A 184 -20.62 -15.95 18.46
N GLY A 185 -21.69 -15.18 18.55
CA GLY A 185 -21.63 -13.74 18.79
C GLY A 185 -20.88 -12.99 17.67
N THR A 186 -20.32 -11.84 18.03
CA THR A 186 -19.44 -11.06 17.15
C THR A 186 -18.03 -11.62 17.20
N MET A 187 -17.53 -12.06 16.05
CA MET A 187 -16.15 -12.50 15.88
C MET A 187 -15.44 -11.55 14.91
N ASN A 188 -14.27 -11.08 15.32
CA ASN A 188 -13.40 -10.24 14.50
C ASN A 188 -12.02 -10.90 14.43
N LEU A 189 -11.62 -11.31 13.24
CA LEU A 189 -10.32 -11.87 12.94
C LEU A 189 -9.64 -10.94 11.94
N GLY A 190 -8.57 -10.30 12.37
CA GLY A 190 -7.87 -9.30 11.57
C GLY A 190 -6.38 -9.36 11.84
N GLY A 191 -5.57 -9.07 10.83
CA GLY A 191 -4.12 -9.00 10.96
C GLY A 191 -3.44 -8.91 9.60
N SER A 192 -2.12 -8.90 9.63
CA SER A 192 -1.27 -8.86 8.45
C SER A 192 -0.13 -9.88 8.53
N LEU A 193 0.36 -10.29 7.36
CA LEU A 193 1.54 -11.13 7.22
C LEU A 193 2.48 -10.50 6.20
N THR A 194 3.73 -10.25 6.62
CA THR A 194 4.77 -9.70 5.75
C THR A 194 5.83 -10.76 5.44
N ARG A 195 6.24 -10.85 4.18
CA ARG A 195 7.32 -11.73 3.71
C ARG A 195 8.23 -10.98 2.75
N GLN A 196 9.51 -11.36 2.73
CA GLN A 196 10.50 -10.80 1.81
C GLN A 196 11.19 -11.89 1.00
N VAL A 197 11.45 -11.62 -0.28
CA VAL A 197 12.22 -12.47 -1.19
C VAL A 197 13.17 -11.59 -2.01
N ILE A 198 14.36 -12.11 -2.31
CA ILE A 198 15.34 -11.48 -3.20
C ILE A 198 15.52 -12.43 -4.40
N LEU A 199 15.42 -11.88 -5.61
CA LEU A 199 15.51 -12.59 -6.90
C LEU A 199 16.67 -12.04 -7.76
#